data_AF-A0A2H1VUR0-F1
#
_entry.id   AF-A0A2H1VUR0-F1
#
_cell.length_a   1.000
_cell.length_b   1.000
_cell.length_c   1.000
_cell.angle_alpha   90.00
_cell.angle_beta   90.00
_cell.angle_gamma   90.00
#
_symmetry.space_group_name_H-M   'P 1'
#
loop_
_entity.id
_entity.type
_entity.pdbx_description
1 polymer ?
#
loop_
_entity_poly.entity_id
_entity_poly.type
_entity_poly.pdbx_seq_one_letter_code
_entity_poly.pdbx_strand_id
1 'polypeptide(L)'
;ILDRSLGELKCSLQINFMVEIGWLLAQYYFAGYSEKKLTILYGEECSELKNISQKKPQVTAHQVTMSSPFGKHHTKMMILCYEDGSLRVVVSTANLYLDDWENRTQGLWFSPSCPELPPDAMPHDGDSPTLFKASLLRYLNNYHLPNLAFYVDRVKRCDFSHINVFLVASVPGSHFDFDWGMTRVGSLLRQHCCIPPEETKNWPLIAQASSIGSYGKDPKLWLTGDFLHNFTKIKNQSQLLSTPPELKIVYPSLENVRQSHDNLLGGGCLPYAGDVHAKQPWLNNYL
;
A
#
# COMPACT_ATOMS: atom_id res chain seq x y z
N ILE A 1 5.37 14.85 7.49
CA ILE A 1 5.10 14.60 6.05
C ILE A 1 4.93 15.90 5.27
N LEU A 2 4.10 16.83 5.75
CA LEU A 2 3.85 18.12 5.07
C LEU A 2 4.81 19.24 5.54
N ASP A 3 5.98 18.88 6.04
CA ASP A 3 6.92 19.86 6.58
C ASP A 3 7.65 20.60 5.45
N ARG A 4 7.83 21.91 5.59
CA ARG A 4 8.45 22.77 4.56
C ARG A 4 9.89 22.39 4.23
N SER A 5 10.60 21.73 5.14
CA SER A 5 11.95 21.22 4.88
C SER A 5 12.01 20.17 3.76
N LEU A 6 10.86 19.59 3.38
CA LEU A 6 10.74 18.60 2.31
C LEU A 6 10.48 19.23 0.93
N GLY A 7 10.23 20.55 0.89
CA GLY A 7 9.86 21.33 -0.29
C GLY A 7 8.56 22.10 -0.07
N GLU A 8 8.33 23.14 -0.87
CA GLU A 8 7.08 23.90 -0.83
C GLU A 8 5.98 23.18 -1.62
N LEU A 9 4.91 22.76 -0.94
CA LEU A 9 3.85 21.96 -1.56
C LEU A 9 3.03 22.80 -2.55
N LYS A 10 2.89 22.29 -3.77
CA LYS A 10 2.02 22.85 -4.81
C LYS A 10 0.63 22.23 -4.79
N CYS A 11 0.58 20.91 -4.74
CA CYS A 11 -0.66 20.12 -4.66
C CYS A 11 -0.37 18.69 -4.24
N SER A 12 -1.41 17.93 -3.89
CA SER A 12 -1.25 16.56 -3.44
C SER A 12 -2.44 15.65 -3.75
N LEU A 13 -2.12 14.39 -4.02
CA LEU A 13 -3.07 13.28 -4.08
C LEU A 13 -2.94 12.43 -2.82
N GLN A 14 -4.06 12.18 -2.15
CA GLN A 14 -4.20 11.29 -1.00
C GLN A 14 -5.06 10.10 -1.42
N ILE A 15 -4.46 8.91 -1.53
CA ILE A 15 -5.16 7.65 -1.78
C ILE A 15 -5.25 6.93 -0.43
N ASN A 16 -6.44 6.66 0.08
CA ASN A 16 -6.61 6.00 1.37
C ASN A 16 -7.89 5.14 1.44
N PHE A 17 -7.99 4.26 2.44
CA PHE A 17 -9.23 3.54 2.72
C PHE A 17 -10.21 4.42 3.50
N MET A 18 -9.84 4.86 4.70
CA MET A 18 -10.64 5.75 5.55
C MET A 18 -10.01 7.14 5.66
N VAL A 19 -10.84 8.17 5.56
CA VAL A 19 -10.42 9.57 5.65
C VAL A 19 -11.40 10.35 6.52
N GLU A 20 -10.91 10.86 7.64
CA GLU A 20 -11.58 11.88 8.43
C GLU A 20 -11.17 13.26 7.90
N ILE A 21 -12.07 13.90 7.15
CA ILE A 21 -11.72 15.12 6.39
C ILE A 21 -11.36 16.30 7.30
N GLY A 22 -12.02 16.44 8.46
CA GLY A 22 -11.71 17.48 9.43
C GLY A 22 -10.26 17.38 9.93
N TRP A 23 -9.88 16.19 10.40
CA TRP A 23 -8.52 15.89 10.82
C TRP A 23 -7.50 16.11 9.70
N LEU A 24 -7.76 15.61 8.49
CA LEU A 24 -6.84 15.77 7.35
C LEU A 24 -6.62 17.24 7.00
N LEU A 25 -7.69 18.03 6.91
CA LEU A 25 -7.58 19.47 6.59
C LEU A 25 -6.86 20.25 7.69
N ALA A 26 -6.99 19.84 8.95
CA ALA A 26 -6.20 20.42 10.04
C ALA A 26 -4.70 20.21 9.82
N GLN A 27 -4.26 19.03 9.35
CA GLN A 27 -2.84 18.78 9.03
C GLN A 27 -2.32 19.72 7.93
N TYR A 28 -3.13 19.97 6.89
CA TYR A 28 -2.77 20.93 5.83
C TYR A 28 -2.78 22.37 6.34
N TYR A 29 -3.70 22.73 7.24
CA TYR A 29 -3.75 24.05 7.86
C TYR A 29 -2.51 24.34 8.70
N PHE A 30 -2.13 23.42 9.60
CA PHE A 30 -0.95 23.60 10.43
C PHE A 30 0.35 23.63 9.62
N ALA A 31 0.40 22.95 8.47
CA ALA A 31 1.52 23.04 7.52
C ALA A 31 1.54 24.32 6.67
N GLY A 32 0.47 25.14 6.70
CA GLY A 32 0.34 26.35 5.89
C GLY A 32 -0.07 26.10 4.44
N TYR A 33 -0.76 24.98 4.16
CA TYR A 33 -1.16 24.54 2.83
C TYR A 33 -2.67 24.45 2.62
N SER A 34 -3.47 25.15 3.42
CA SER A 34 -4.95 25.13 3.32
C SER A 34 -5.50 25.45 1.93
N GLU A 35 -4.83 26.33 1.18
CA GLU A 35 -5.28 26.78 -0.15
C GLU A 35 -4.72 25.94 -1.30
N LYS A 36 -3.82 24.99 -1.01
CA LYS A 36 -3.22 24.13 -2.04
C LYS A 36 -4.21 23.08 -2.49
N LYS A 37 -4.15 22.70 -3.78
CA LYS A 37 -5.04 21.69 -4.34
C LYS A 37 -4.82 20.34 -3.67
N LEU A 38 -5.91 19.73 -3.19
CA LEU A 38 -5.94 18.43 -2.56
C LEU A 38 -6.91 17.52 -3.32
N THR A 39 -6.43 16.39 -3.81
CA THR A 39 -7.28 15.35 -4.40
C THR A 39 -7.26 14.13 -3.49
N ILE A 40 -8.44 13.56 -3.22
CA ILE A 40 -8.62 12.43 -2.32
C ILE A 40 -9.29 11.28 -3.07
N LEU A 41 -8.68 10.10 -3.07
CA LEU A 41 -9.35 8.85 -3.41
C LEU A 41 -9.59 8.08 -2.12
N TYR A 42 -10.84 7.72 -1.84
CA TYR A 42 -11.22 7.05 -0.61
C TYR A 42 -12.06 5.79 -0.86
N GLY A 43 -11.88 4.78 0.00
CA GLY A 43 -12.58 3.50 -0.12
C GLY A 43 -13.88 3.43 0.67
N GLU A 44 -13.85 3.85 1.93
CA GLU A 44 -15.00 3.77 2.83
C GLU A 44 -15.88 5.02 2.70
N GLU A 45 -17.19 4.83 2.58
CA GLU A 45 -18.11 5.93 2.32
C GLU A 45 -18.11 6.96 3.47
N CYS A 46 -17.95 8.24 3.13
CA CYS A 46 -18.05 9.35 4.07
C CYS A 46 -18.91 10.47 3.46
N SER A 47 -20.02 10.81 4.12
CA SER A 47 -20.96 11.83 3.65
C SER A 47 -20.34 13.22 3.53
N GLU A 48 -19.37 13.55 4.40
CA GLU A 48 -18.67 14.83 4.39
C GLU A 48 -17.77 14.98 3.16
N LEU A 49 -17.14 13.89 2.70
CA LEU A 49 -16.28 13.89 1.52
C LEU A 49 -17.08 14.07 0.23
N LYS A 50 -18.33 13.57 0.15
CA LYS A 50 -19.14 13.66 -1.08
C LYS A 50 -19.38 15.10 -1.54
N ASN A 51 -19.55 16.03 -0.59
CA ASN A 51 -19.87 17.43 -0.87
C ASN A 51 -18.72 18.38 -0.52
N ILE A 52 -17.50 17.87 -0.30
CA ILE A 52 -16.39 18.69 0.20
C ILE A 52 -16.02 19.82 -0.75
N SER A 53 -16.10 19.60 -2.06
CA SER A 53 -15.76 20.60 -3.08
C SER A 53 -16.66 21.83 -3.05
N GLN A 54 -17.90 21.70 -2.56
CA GLN A 54 -18.81 22.83 -2.38
C GLN A 54 -18.38 23.73 -1.22
N LYS A 55 -17.77 23.14 -0.18
CA LYS A 55 -17.28 23.85 1.02
C LYS A 55 -15.84 24.31 0.89
N LYS A 56 -15.02 23.57 0.14
CA LYS A 56 -13.58 23.76 -0.07
C LYS A 56 -13.26 23.51 -1.55
N PRO A 57 -13.37 24.54 -2.43
CA PRO A 57 -13.20 24.39 -3.88
C PRO A 57 -11.85 23.82 -4.33
N GLN A 58 -10.80 23.97 -3.51
CA GLN A 58 -9.46 23.41 -3.73
C GLN A 58 -9.37 21.91 -3.43
N VAL A 59 -10.40 21.32 -2.79
CA VAL A 59 -10.43 19.91 -2.39
C VAL A 59 -11.39 19.15 -3.32
N THR A 60 -10.89 18.09 -3.94
CA THR A 60 -11.71 17.15 -4.72
C THR A 60 -11.61 15.77 -4.11
N ALA A 61 -12.73 15.10 -3.89
CA ALA A 61 -12.76 13.75 -3.32
C ALA A 61 -13.57 12.81 -4.20
N HIS A 62 -13.05 11.60 -4.41
CA HIS A 62 -13.71 10.54 -5.19
C HIS A 62 -13.73 9.25 -4.40
N GLN A 63 -14.94 8.72 -4.21
CA GLN A 63 -15.11 7.38 -3.68
C GLN A 63 -14.73 6.36 -4.76
N VAL A 64 -13.86 5.41 -4.43
CA VAL A 64 -13.47 4.33 -5.33
C VAL A 64 -14.45 3.17 -5.14
N THR A 65 -15.29 2.92 -6.12
CA THR A 65 -16.25 1.81 -6.10
C THR A 65 -15.58 0.51 -6.53
N MET A 66 -15.78 -0.54 -5.75
CA MET A 66 -15.24 -1.88 -6.04
C MET A 66 -16.25 -2.68 -6.87
N SER A 67 -15.76 -3.42 -7.86
CA SER A 67 -16.60 -4.26 -8.72
C SER A 67 -17.15 -5.51 -8.03
N SER A 68 -16.54 -5.91 -6.92
CA SER A 68 -16.98 -7.04 -6.08
C SER A 68 -17.51 -6.52 -4.74
N PRO A 69 -18.59 -7.12 -4.20
CA PRO A 69 -19.16 -6.72 -2.90
C PRO A 69 -18.19 -6.93 -1.71
N PHE A 70 -17.17 -7.77 -1.88
CA PHE A 70 -16.14 -8.03 -0.87
C PHE A 70 -14.85 -7.26 -1.14
N GLY A 71 -14.75 -6.59 -2.29
CA GLY A 71 -13.59 -5.79 -2.64
C GLY A 71 -13.47 -4.56 -1.74
N LYS A 72 -12.24 -4.18 -1.42
CA LYS A 72 -11.94 -2.98 -0.64
C LYS A 72 -10.79 -2.22 -1.28
N HIS A 73 -10.91 -0.90 -1.31
CA HIS A 73 -9.83 -0.01 -1.71
C HIS A 73 -8.94 0.28 -0.49
N HIS A 74 -7.87 -0.50 -0.34
CA HIS A 74 -7.02 -0.48 0.88
C HIS A 74 -5.73 0.35 0.75
N THR A 75 -5.41 0.84 -0.45
CA THR A 75 -4.15 1.53 -0.69
C THR A 75 -4.07 2.80 0.14
N LYS A 76 -2.88 3.05 0.69
CA LYS A 76 -2.52 4.24 1.46
C LYS A 76 -1.27 4.82 0.84
N MET A 77 -1.46 5.83 0.00
CA MET A 77 -0.40 6.43 -0.80
C MET A 77 -0.61 7.92 -0.93
N MET A 78 0.48 8.68 -0.87
CA MET A 78 0.49 10.11 -1.13
C MET A 78 1.35 10.39 -2.36
N ILE A 79 0.87 11.23 -3.27
CA ILE A 79 1.70 11.87 -4.30
C ILE A 79 1.75 13.35 -3.97
N LEU A 80 2.94 13.83 -3.59
CA LEU A 80 3.18 15.20 -3.16
C LEU A 80 3.94 15.91 -4.27
N CYS A 81 3.33 16.92 -4.88
CA CYS A 81 3.95 17.72 -5.95
C CYS A 81 4.39 19.06 -5.36
N TYR A 82 5.62 19.47 -5.63
CA TYR A 82 6.23 20.68 -5.08
C TYR A 82 6.32 21.79 -6.13
N GLU A 83 6.52 23.03 -5.67
CA GLU A 83 6.59 24.21 -6.53
C GLU A 83 7.83 24.23 -7.43
N ASP A 84 8.92 23.58 -7.02
CA ASP A 84 10.15 23.41 -7.81
C ASP A 84 10.02 22.35 -8.93
N GLY A 85 8.82 21.79 -9.11
CA GLY A 85 8.55 20.74 -10.08
C GLY A 85 8.90 19.34 -9.57
N SER A 86 9.53 19.19 -8.41
CA SER A 86 9.80 17.86 -7.86
C SER A 86 8.52 17.18 -7.35
N LEU A 87 8.63 15.87 -7.14
CA LEU A 87 7.54 15.02 -6.65
C LEU A 87 8.09 14.04 -5.61
N ARG A 88 7.25 13.69 -4.63
CA ARG A 88 7.51 12.57 -3.72
C ARG A 88 6.33 11.62 -3.66
N VAL A 89 6.65 10.35 -3.48
CA VAL A 89 5.68 9.28 -3.23
C VAL A 89 5.86 8.80 -1.79
N VAL A 90 4.76 8.73 -1.05
CA VAL A 90 4.71 8.11 0.27
C VAL A 90 3.79 6.91 0.18
N VAL A 91 4.24 5.75 0.66
CA VAL A 91 3.39 4.56 0.84
C VAL A 91 3.34 4.28 2.33
N SER A 92 2.13 4.20 2.90
CA SER A 92 1.96 4.04 4.35
C SER A 92 1.01 2.88 4.68
N THR A 93 0.90 2.56 5.96
CA THR A 93 -0.12 1.64 6.50
C THR A 93 -1.23 2.36 7.27
N ALA A 94 -1.08 3.66 7.52
CA ALA A 94 -2.03 4.50 8.26
C ALA A 94 -3.16 5.06 7.39
N ASN A 95 -4.39 4.95 7.90
CA ASN A 95 -5.54 5.71 7.40
C ASN A 95 -5.41 7.20 7.75
N LEU A 96 -6.25 8.05 7.19
CA LEU A 96 -6.19 9.50 7.43
C LEU A 96 -7.20 9.93 8.51
N TYR A 97 -7.00 9.45 9.74
CA TYR A 97 -7.69 9.89 10.95
C TYR A 97 -6.76 9.73 12.16
N LEU A 98 -7.08 10.38 13.29
CA LEU A 98 -6.14 10.57 14.40
C LEU A 98 -5.55 9.26 14.95
N ASP A 99 -6.38 8.28 15.30
CA ASP A 99 -5.92 7.11 16.05
C ASP A 99 -4.85 6.30 15.31
N ASP A 100 -4.90 6.28 13.98
CA ASP A 100 -3.91 5.60 13.15
C ASP A 100 -2.52 6.26 13.21
N TRP A 101 -2.40 7.49 13.73
CA TRP A 101 -1.15 8.27 13.83
C TRP A 101 -0.68 8.53 15.27
N GLU A 102 -1.38 8.03 16.28
CA GLU A 102 -1.01 8.18 17.69
C GLU A 102 -0.48 6.87 18.29
N ASN A 103 -1.38 5.99 18.74
CA ASN A 103 -1.06 4.80 19.54
C ASN A 103 -0.97 3.51 18.69
N ARG A 104 -0.52 3.62 17.43
CA ARG A 104 -0.44 2.50 16.48
C ARG A 104 0.96 2.40 15.89
N THR A 105 1.48 1.19 15.77
CA THR A 105 2.68 0.93 14.97
C THR A 105 2.30 0.98 13.50
N GLN A 106 2.78 2.00 12.78
CA GLN A 106 2.57 2.16 11.35
C GLN A 106 3.89 2.12 10.59
N GLY A 107 3.84 1.58 9.37
CA GLY A 107 4.92 1.63 8.40
C GLY A 107 4.75 2.80 7.44
N LEU A 108 5.86 3.47 7.13
CA LEU A 108 5.93 4.48 6.09
C LEU A 108 7.20 4.27 5.27
N TRP A 109 7.01 4.14 3.96
CA TRP A 109 8.09 4.34 3.00
C TRP A 109 7.93 5.73 2.37
N PHE A 110 9.01 6.50 2.39
CA PHE A 110 9.06 7.87 1.93
C PHE A 110 10.12 7.98 0.84
N SER A 111 9.72 8.33 -0.38
CA SER A 111 10.67 8.43 -1.48
C SER A 111 11.65 9.61 -1.29
N PRO A 112 12.87 9.51 -1.83
CA PRO A 112 13.67 10.69 -2.16
C PRO A 112 12.87 11.68 -3.03
N SER A 113 13.37 12.92 -3.15
CA SER A 113 12.78 13.87 -4.08
C SER A 113 13.01 13.40 -5.51
N CYS A 114 11.97 13.32 -6.31
CA CYS A 114 12.02 12.99 -7.73
C CYS A 114 11.98 14.32 -8.52
N PRO A 115 13.12 14.84 -9.01
CA PRO A 115 13.17 16.15 -9.67
C PRO A 115 12.43 16.13 -11.00
N GLU A 116 12.09 17.32 -11.51
CA GLU A 116 11.49 17.45 -12.84
C GLU A 116 12.50 17.11 -13.94
N LEU A 117 12.05 16.34 -14.94
CA LEU A 117 12.83 15.99 -16.11
C LEU A 117 12.96 17.19 -17.08
N PRO A 118 14.02 17.23 -17.90
CA PRO A 118 14.17 18.21 -18.99
C PRO A 118 12.96 18.25 -19.93
N PRO A 119 12.58 19.40 -20.52
CA PRO A 119 11.37 19.55 -21.34
C PRO A 119 11.22 18.53 -22.48
N ASP A 120 12.33 18.13 -23.09
CA ASP A 120 12.45 17.17 -24.19
C ASP A 120 12.41 15.70 -23.76
N ALA A 121 12.44 15.41 -22.46
CA ALA A 121 12.37 14.06 -21.94
C ALA A 121 11.04 13.36 -22.30
N MET A 122 11.16 12.09 -22.67
CA MET A 122 10.04 11.21 -22.99
C MET A 122 9.33 10.74 -21.71
N PRO A 123 8.04 10.35 -21.78
CA PRO A 123 7.24 9.98 -20.60
C PRO A 123 7.82 8.84 -19.74
N HIS A 124 8.63 7.97 -20.33
CA HIS A 124 9.24 6.80 -19.68
C HIS A 124 10.70 7.03 -19.25
N ASP A 125 11.26 8.21 -19.54
CA ASP A 125 12.63 8.55 -19.10
C ASP A 125 12.69 8.68 -17.58
N GLY A 126 13.87 8.50 -17.00
CA GLY A 126 14.05 8.59 -15.55
C GLY A 126 13.31 7.50 -14.77
N ASP A 127 13.13 6.30 -15.31
CA ASP A 127 12.72 5.15 -14.50
C ASP A 127 13.93 4.59 -13.72
N SER A 128 13.64 4.07 -12.54
CA SER A 128 14.56 3.31 -11.71
C SER A 128 14.92 1.94 -12.31
N PRO A 129 16.06 1.34 -11.91
CA PRO A 129 16.37 -0.07 -12.18
C PRO A 129 15.30 -1.06 -11.66
N THR A 130 14.47 -0.64 -10.70
CA THR A 130 13.37 -1.43 -10.15
C THR A 130 12.05 -1.26 -10.89
N LEU A 131 12.03 -0.48 -11.98
CA LEU A 131 10.83 -0.16 -12.77
C LEU A 131 9.69 0.44 -11.94
N PHE A 132 10.05 1.17 -10.87
CA PHE A 132 9.09 1.78 -9.96
C PHE A 132 8.18 2.77 -10.68
N LYS A 133 8.71 3.63 -11.55
CA LYS A 133 7.92 4.65 -12.26
C LYS A 133 6.91 3.98 -13.19
N ALA A 134 7.34 3.02 -14.01
CA ALA A 134 6.45 2.25 -14.86
C ALA A 134 5.36 1.53 -14.05
N SER A 135 5.74 0.90 -12.93
CA SER A 135 4.79 0.19 -12.05
C SER A 135 3.77 1.14 -11.42
N LEU A 136 4.20 2.32 -10.95
CA LEU A 136 3.32 3.34 -10.37
C LEU A 136 2.36 3.90 -11.42
N LEU A 137 2.85 4.24 -12.61
CA LEU A 137 2.01 4.70 -13.72
C LEU A 137 0.95 3.66 -14.09
N ARG A 138 1.34 2.39 -14.19
CA ARG A 138 0.41 1.29 -14.46
C ARG A 138 -0.65 1.14 -13.37
N TYR A 139 -0.26 1.26 -12.10
CA TYR A 139 -1.18 1.24 -10.97
C TYR A 139 -2.18 2.40 -11.00
N LEU A 140 -1.71 3.64 -11.19
CA LEU A 140 -2.59 4.82 -11.25
C LEU A 140 -3.55 4.77 -12.44
N ASN A 141 -3.09 4.27 -13.60
CA ASN A 141 -3.94 4.14 -14.79
C ASN A 141 -5.05 3.08 -14.62
N ASN A 142 -4.89 2.11 -13.71
CA ASN A 142 -5.90 1.08 -13.45
C ASN A 142 -7.18 1.66 -12.82
N TYR A 143 -7.13 2.85 -12.22
CA TYR A 143 -8.32 3.51 -11.70
C TYR A 143 -9.29 3.96 -12.80
N HIS A 144 -8.80 4.22 -14.02
CA HIS A 144 -9.60 4.80 -15.10
C HIS A 144 -10.33 6.11 -14.72
N LEU A 145 -9.71 6.91 -13.85
CA LEU A 145 -10.28 8.17 -13.35
C LEU A 145 -9.61 9.38 -14.03
N PRO A 146 -10.35 10.23 -14.75
CA PRO A 146 -9.81 11.46 -15.35
C PRO A 146 -9.13 12.39 -14.33
N ASN A 147 -9.61 12.37 -13.08
CA ASN A 147 -9.08 13.18 -11.98
C ASN A 147 -7.63 12.80 -11.59
N LEU A 148 -7.15 11.63 -12.01
CA LEU A 148 -5.76 11.22 -11.87
C LEU A 148 -4.85 11.66 -13.01
N ALA A 149 -5.39 12.11 -14.15
CA ALA A 149 -4.59 12.45 -15.34
C ALA A 149 -3.47 13.44 -15.01
N PHE A 150 -3.79 14.49 -14.23
CA PHE A 150 -2.80 15.46 -13.76
C PHE A 150 -1.64 14.79 -13.00
N TYR A 151 -1.94 13.89 -12.04
CA TYR A 151 -0.90 13.22 -11.25
C TYR A 151 -0.11 12.19 -12.06
N VAL A 152 -0.77 11.48 -12.98
CA VAL A 152 -0.13 10.59 -13.95
C VAL A 152 0.87 11.38 -14.80
N ASP A 153 0.50 12.56 -15.28
CA ASP A 153 1.40 13.42 -16.07
C ASP A 153 2.53 13.99 -15.22
N ARG A 154 2.28 14.35 -13.95
CA ARG A 154 3.37 14.71 -13.02
C ARG A 154 4.36 13.57 -12.83
N VAL A 155 3.90 12.34 -12.62
CA VAL A 155 4.79 11.17 -12.50
C VAL A 155 5.61 10.95 -13.78
N LYS A 156 5.00 11.07 -14.97
CA LYS A 156 5.74 11.00 -16.26
C LYS A 156 6.83 12.06 -16.36
N ARG A 157 6.62 13.25 -15.79
CA ARG A 157 7.53 14.40 -15.86
C ARG A 157 8.59 14.46 -14.77
N CYS A 158 8.64 13.50 -13.84
CA CYS A 158 9.65 13.45 -12.80
C CYS A 158 10.63 12.28 -13.01
N ASP A 159 11.86 12.46 -12.52
CA ASP A 159 12.93 11.46 -12.53
C ASP A 159 12.89 10.61 -11.25
N PHE A 160 12.64 9.32 -11.44
CA PHE A 160 12.57 8.28 -10.41
C PHE A 160 13.82 7.37 -10.43
N SER A 161 14.84 7.68 -11.23
CA SER A 161 16.04 6.85 -11.43
C SER A 161 16.72 6.40 -10.13
N HIS A 162 16.62 7.21 -9.07
CA HIS A 162 17.22 6.97 -7.75
C HIS A 162 16.40 6.03 -6.85
N ILE A 163 15.18 5.66 -7.24
CA ILE A 163 14.37 4.74 -6.43
C ILE A 163 14.96 3.34 -6.47
N ASN A 164 15.08 2.73 -5.30
CA ASN A 164 15.74 1.43 -5.10
C ASN A 164 14.81 0.34 -4.54
N VAL A 165 13.49 0.58 -4.54
CA VAL A 165 12.47 -0.39 -4.13
C VAL A 165 11.59 -0.80 -5.30
N PHE A 166 11.07 -2.02 -5.26
CA PHE A 166 10.04 -2.48 -6.20
C PHE A 166 8.65 -2.12 -5.68
N LEU A 167 7.78 -1.59 -6.53
CA LEU A 167 6.37 -1.42 -6.19
C LEU A 167 5.64 -2.76 -6.37
N VAL A 168 4.96 -3.21 -5.31
CA VAL A 168 4.01 -4.32 -5.33
C VAL A 168 2.63 -3.74 -5.01
N ALA A 169 1.69 -3.89 -5.94
CA ALA A 169 0.34 -3.39 -5.79
C ALA A 169 -0.68 -4.46 -6.20
N SER A 170 -1.91 -4.31 -5.71
CA SER A 170 -3.05 -5.15 -6.09
C SER A 170 -4.14 -4.28 -6.70
N VAL A 171 -4.79 -4.77 -7.74
CA VAL A 171 -5.92 -4.13 -8.42
C VAL A 171 -7.02 -5.16 -8.64
N PRO A 172 -8.31 -4.76 -8.63
CA PRO A 172 -9.41 -5.70 -8.84
C PRO A 172 -9.35 -6.31 -10.25
N GLY A 173 -9.78 -7.57 -10.38
CA GLY A 173 -9.87 -8.27 -11.67
C GLY A 173 -9.16 -9.62 -11.70
N SER A 174 -9.32 -10.32 -12.82
CA SER A 174 -8.60 -11.55 -13.13
C SER A 174 -7.40 -11.23 -14.00
N HIS A 175 -6.21 -11.45 -13.46
CA HIS A 175 -4.94 -11.12 -14.12
C HIS A 175 -4.17 -12.39 -14.44
N PHE A 176 -3.69 -12.51 -15.68
CA PHE A 176 -2.87 -13.64 -16.14
C PHE A 176 -1.38 -13.30 -16.20
N ASP A 177 -1.04 -12.03 -16.01
CA ASP A 177 0.33 -11.54 -15.87
C ASP A 177 0.86 -11.72 -14.43
N PHE A 178 2.10 -11.27 -14.21
CA PHE A 178 2.77 -11.29 -12.91
C PHE A 178 2.96 -9.88 -12.34
N ASP A 179 2.04 -8.98 -12.65
CA ASP A 179 2.18 -7.55 -12.32
C ASP A 179 1.50 -7.14 -11.03
N TRP A 180 0.66 -8.02 -10.46
CA TRP A 180 -0.19 -7.69 -9.32
C TRP A 180 -0.09 -8.70 -8.17
N GLY A 181 -0.34 -8.22 -6.95
CA GLY A 181 -0.49 -9.04 -5.74
C GLY A 181 0.68 -9.98 -5.47
N MET A 182 0.37 -11.17 -4.94
CA MET A 182 1.39 -12.15 -4.56
C MET A 182 2.18 -12.72 -5.75
N THR A 183 1.60 -12.77 -6.96
CA THR A 183 2.32 -13.27 -8.13
C THR A 183 3.41 -12.30 -8.57
N ARG A 184 3.21 -10.98 -8.39
CA ARG A 184 4.26 -9.97 -8.51
C ARG A 184 5.40 -10.20 -7.54
N VAL A 185 5.11 -10.44 -6.26
CA VAL A 185 6.14 -10.76 -5.26
C VAL A 185 6.94 -11.98 -5.71
N GLY A 186 6.26 -13.06 -6.09
CA GLY A 186 6.91 -14.27 -6.54
C GLY A 186 7.77 -14.11 -7.79
N SER A 187 7.35 -13.26 -8.73
CA SER A 187 8.13 -12.92 -9.92
C SER A 187 9.40 -12.15 -9.56
N LEU A 188 9.29 -11.13 -8.69
CA LEU A 188 10.42 -10.34 -8.22
C LEU A 188 11.44 -11.19 -7.45
N LEU A 189 10.98 -12.02 -6.53
CA LEU A 189 11.86 -12.91 -5.77
C LEU A 189 12.59 -13.91 -6.69
N ARG A 190 11.91 -14.46 -7.69
CA ARG A 190 12.55 -15.32 -8.71
C ARG A 190 13.60 -14.59 -9.54
N GLN A 191 13.50 -13.28 -9.72
CA GLN A 191 14.44 -12.50 -10.52
C GLN A 191 15.63 -11.96 -9.71
N HIS A 192 15.38 -11.62 -8.44
CA HIS A 192 16.30 -10.80 -7.64
C HIS A 192 16.74 -11.42 -6.31
N CYS A 193 16.03 -12.43 -5.78
CA CYS A 193 16.40 -13.05 -4.50
C CYS A 193 17.33 -14.25 -4.73
N CYS A 194 18.54 -14.19 -4.18
CA CYS A 194 19.48 -15.30 -4.19
C CYS A 194 19.67 -15.79 -2.75
N ILE A 195 19.38 -17.07 -2.51
CA ILE A 195 19.67 -17.75 -1.24
C ILE A 195 20.53 -18.97 -1.58
N PRO A 196 21.62 -19.22 -0.84
CA PRO A 196 22.39 -20.45 -1.02
C PRO A 196 21.48 -21.68 -0.87
N PRO A 197 21.52 -22.65 -1.79
CA PRO A 197 20.61 -23.82 -1.76
C PRO A 197 20.64 -24.58 -0.44
N GLU A 198 21.80 -24.69 0.19
CA GLU A 198 22.03 -25.34 1.49
C GLU A 198 21.36 -24.59 2.66
N GLU A 199 21.11 -23.30 2.51
CA GLU A 199 20.53 -22.45 3.55
C GLU A 199 19.03 -22.26 3.42
N THR A 200 18.41 -22.64 2.30
CA THR A 200 17.00 -22.32 2.03
C THR A 200 16.04 -22.75 3.16
N LYS A 201 16.34 -23.86 3.85
CA LYS A 201 15.53 -24.37 4.97
C LYS A 201 15.70 -23.59 6.27
N ASN A 202 16.76 -22.81 6.40
CA ASN A 202 17.10 -22.07 7.62
C ASN A 202 16.40 -20.71 7.69
N TRP A 203 15.72 -20.29 6.61
CA TRP A 203 15.14 -18.96 6.46
C TRP A 203 13.61 -19.06 6.50
N PRO A 204 12.96 -18.83 7.65
CA PRO A 204 11.51 -18.87 7.75
C PRO A 204 10.87 -17.68 7.01
N LEU A 205 9.65 -17.89 6.49
CA LEU A 205 8.79 -16.79 6.05
C LEU A 205 8.01 -16.26 7.26
N ILE A 206 8.18 -14.97 7.55
CA ILE A 206 7.38 -14.27 8.56
C ILE A 206 6.36 -13.37 7.85
N ALA A 207 5.08 -13.61 8.11
CA ALA A 207 3.99 -12.74 7.66
C ALA A 207 3.42 -11.99 8.86
N GLN A 208 3.23 -10.69 8.75
CA GLN A 208 2.60 -9.87 9.79
C GLN A 208 1.43 -9.13 9.16
N ALA A 209 0.26 -9.20 9.80
CA ALA A 209 -0.93 -8.48 9.35
C ALA A 209 -1.76 -7.98 10.54
N SER A 210 -2.59 -6.97 10.30
CA SER A 210 -3.60 -6.49 11.25
C SER A 210 -4.99 -7.08 10.99
N SER A 211 -5.16 -7.87 9.93
CA SER A 211 -6.43 -8.49 9.58
C SER A 211 -6.22 -9.89 9.04
N ILE A 212 -7.14 -10.80 9.34
CA ILE A 212 -7.11 -12.18 8.86
C ILE A 212 -8.42 -12.49 8.13
N GLY A 213 -8.29 -12.94 6.88
CA GLY A 213 -9.41 -13.36 6.04
C GLY A 213 -9.71 -14.86 6.13
N SER A 214 -10.60 -15.32 5.26
CA SER A 214 -10.91 -16.75 5.11
C SER A 214 -9.93 -17.42 4.15
N TYR A 215 -9.10 -18.33 4.65
CA TYR A 215 -8.07 -19.04 3.86
C TYR A 215 -8.48 -20.46 3.43
N GLY A 216 -9.70 -20.86 3.79
CA GLY A 216 -10.25 -22.18 3.48
C GLY A 216 -10.04 -23.21 4.59
N LYS A 217 -10.62 -24.39 4.40
CA LYS A 217 -10.66 -25.47 5.41
C LYS A 217 -9.35 -26.21 5.61
N ASP A 218 -8.37 -26.02 4.73
CA ASP A 218 -7.06 -26.68 4.72
C ASP A 218 -5.99 -25.66 4.33
N PRO A 219 -4.85 -25.57 5.07
CA PRO A 219 -3.75 -24.65 4.75
C PRO A 219 -3.29 -24.71 3.28
N LYS A 220 -3.33 -25.90 2.66
CA LYS A 220 -2.87 -26.11 1.28
C LYS A 220 -3.73 -25.46 0.22
N LEU A 221 -4.98 -25.10 0.54
CA LEU A 221 -5.88 -24.48 -0.43
C LEU A 221 -5.44 -23.07 -0.83
N TRP A 222 -4.70 -22.38 0.05
CA TRP A 222 -4.25 -21.02 -0.24
C TRP A 222 -2.97 -20.65 0.52
N LEU A 223 -2.95 -20.80 1.86
CA LEU A 223 -1.84 -20.30 2.68
C LEU A 223 -0.50 -20.97 2.35
N THR A 224 -0.45 -22.30 2.36
CA THR A 224 0.80 -23.03 2.04
C THR A 224 0.88 -23.40 0.55
N GLY A 225 -0.25 -23.38 -0.15
CA GLY A 225 -0.34 -23.69 -1.58
C GLY A 225 0.10 -22.54 -2.47
N ASP A 226 -0.54 -21.38 -2.34
CA ASP A 226 -0.31 -20.21 -3.22
C ASP A 226 0.55 -19.14 -2.54
N PHE A 227 0.19 -18.76 -1.31
CA PHE A 227 0.85 -17.66 -0.59
C PHE A 227 2.31 -18.03 -0.28
N LEU A 228 2.55 -19.10 0.48
CA LEU A 228 3.90 -19.54 0.81
C LEU A 228 4.73 -19.83 -0.45
N HIS A 229 4.13 -20.45 -1.46
CA HIS A 229 4.81 -20.74 -2.72
C HIS A 229 5.33 -19.47 -3.42
N ASN A 230 4.52 -18.41 -3.50
CA ASN A 230 4.95 -17.16 -4.13
C ASN A 230 5.98 -16.41 -3.29
N PHE A 231 5.83 -16.38 -1.97
CA PHE A 231 6.73 -15.64 -1.07
C PHE A 231 8.05 -16.36 -0.77
N THR A 232 8.26 -17.57 -1.29
CA THR A 232 9.50 -18.36 -1.10
C THR A 232 10.21 -18.68 -2.42
N LYS A 233 9.87 -17.97 -3.50
CA LYS A 233 10.58 -18.10 -4.79
C LYS A 233 12.01 -17.58 -4.65
N ILE A 234 12.94 -18.27 -5.30
CA ILE A 234 14.36 -17.93 -5.29
C ILE A 234 14.86 -18.00 -6.73
N LYS A 235 15.80 -17.12 -7.06
CA LYS A 235 16.44 -17.05 -8.37
C LYS A 235 17.18 -18.34 -8.68
N ASN A 236 17.01 -18.83 -9.92
CA ASN A 236 17.68 -20.01 -10.46
C ASN A 236 17.47 -21.32 -9.67
N GLN A 237 16.44 -21.40 -8.81
CA GLN A 237 16.14 -22.61 -8.04
C GLN A 237 14.77 -23.19 -8.44
N SER A 238 14.74 -24.48 -8.75
CA SER A 238 13.50 -25.21 -8.97
C SER A 238 12.84 -25.55 -7.64
N GLN A 239 11.61 -25.09 -7.44
CA GLN A 239 10.83 -25.36 -6.22
C GLN A 239 10.19 -26.75 -6.19
N LEU A 240 10.21 -27.50 -7.29
CA LEU A 240 9.58 -28.82 -7.40
C LEU A 240 10.22 -29.88 -6.50
N LEU A 241 11.45 -29.64 -6.00
CA LEU A 241 12.24 -30.59 -5.22
C LEU A 241 12.56 -30.10 -3.80
N SER A 242 12.17 -28.88 -3.44
CA SER A 242 12.49 -28.29 -2.14
C SER A 242 11.30 -28.35 -1.19
N THR A 243 11.51 -28.85 0.02
CA THR A 243 10.57 -28.64 1.14
C THR A 243 10.44 -27.14 1.41
N PRO A 244 9.22 -26.58 1.48
CA PRO A 244 9.05 -25.16 1.75
C PRO A 244 9.57 -24.81 3.17
N PRO A 245 10.06 -23.57 3.37
CA PRO A 245 10.49 -23.13 4.69
C PRO A 245 9.33 -23.01 5.67
N GLU A 246 9.66 -22.91 6.96
CA GLU A 246 8.68 -22.66 8.03
C GLU A 246 7.96 -21.32 7.79
N LEU A 247 6.65 -21.29 8.01
CA LEU A 247 5.82 -20.08 7.96
C LEU A 247 5.38 -19.71 9.37
N LYS A 248 5.58 -18.46 9.77
CA LYS A 248 5.05 -17.87 11.00
C LYS A 248 4.21 -16.65 10.68
N ILE A 249 3.07 -16.52 11.35
CA ILE A 249 2.14 -15.41 11.21
C ILE A 249 2.12 -14.65 12.52
N VAL A 250 2.51 -13.38 12.47
CA VAL A 250 2.44 -12.48 13.62
C VAL A 250 1.11 -11.74 13.57
N TYR A 251 0.24 -12.04 14.54
CA TYR A 251 -1.02 -11.35 14.78
C TYR A 251 -1.21 -11.14 16.29
N PRO A 252 -1.72 -9.99 16.75
CA PRO A 252 -1.80 -9.71 18.19
C PRO A 252 -2.70 -10.70 18.93
N SER A 253 -2.22 -11.22 20.05
CA SER A 253 -3.04 -12.00 20.98
C SER A 253 -3.97 -11.10 21.80
N LEU A 254 -4.96 -11.71 22.46
CA LEU A 254 -5.84 -10.99 23.40
C LEU A 254 -5.04 -10.24 24.48
N GLU A 255 -3.99 -10.86 25.03
CA GLU A 255 -3.18 -10.22 26.06
C GLU A 255 -2.35 -9.06 25.51
N ASN A 256 -1.86 -9.16 24.27
CA ASN A 256 -1.19 -8.02 23.62
C ASN A 256 -2.14 -6.82 23.46
N VAL A 257 -3.39 -7.05 23.07
CA VAL A 257 -4.40 -5.99 22.94
C VAL A 257 -4.75 -5.41 24.32
N ARG A 258 -5.00 -6.27 25.31
CA ARG A 258 -5.36 -5.86 26.68
C ARG A 258 -4.27 -5.02 27.36
N GLN A 259 -3.00 -5.31 27.06
CA GLN A 259 -1.84 -4.58 27.57
C GLN A 259 -1.41 -3.40 26.68
N SER A 260 -2.09 -3.15 25.56
CA SER A 260 -1.79 -2.02 24.67
C SER A 260 -2.28 -0.68 25.23
N HIS A 261 -1.85 0.42 24.62
CA HIS A 261 -2.22 1.79 25.03
C HIS A 261 -3.73 2.03 25.11
N ASP A 262 -4.51 1.39 24.22
CA ASP A 262 -5.96 1.59 24.13
C ASP A 262 -6.74 0.41 24.74
N ASN A 263 -6.05 -0.52 25.42
CA ASN A 263 -6.65 -1.73 25.99
C ASN A 263 -7.50 -2.47 24.93
N LEU A 264 -8.68 -3.00 25.30
CA LEU A 264 -9.56 -3.72 24.37
C LEU A 264 -10.06 -2.87 23.19
N LEU A 265 -10.06 -1.53 23.28
CA LEU A 265 -10.47 -0.66 22.16
C LEU A 265 -9.47 -0.74 20.99
N GLY A 266 -8.20 -1.03 21.27
CA GLY A 266 -7.18 -1.26 20.24
C GLY A 266 -7.52 -2.44 19.31
N GLY A 267 -8.38 -3.36 19.75
CA GLY A 267 -8.86 -4.49 18.95
C GLY A 267 -9.75 -4.08 17.77
N GLY A 268 -10.34 -2.88 17.77
CA GLY A 268 -11.21 -2.41 16.68
C GLY A 268 -10.49 -2.30 15.33
N CYS A 269 -9.18 -2.07 15.35
CA CYS A 269 -8.32 -1.99 14.17
C CYS A 269 -7.70 -3.34 13.79
N LEU A 270 -8.07 -4.43 14.47
CA LEU A 270 -7.53 -5.78 14.27
C LEU A 270 -8.60 -6.78 13.79
N PRO A 271 -9.25 -6.56 12.63
CA PRO A 271 -10.40 -7.36 12.22
C PRO A 271 -10.01 -8.82 11.93
N TYR A 272 -10.43 -9.71 12.84
CA TYR A 272 -10.48 -11.16 12.65
C TYR A 272 -11.73 -11.71 13.35
N ALA A 273 -12.78 -11.99 12.58
CA ALA A 273 -14.07 -12.38 13.14
C ALA A 273 -14.08 -13.83 13.62
N GLY A 274 -14.78 -14.11 14.73
CA GLY A 274 -14.82 -15.44 15.34
C GLY A 274 -15.45 -16.51 14.45
N ASP A 275 -16.43 -16.14 13.61
CA ASP A 275 -17.06 -17.03 12.63
C ASP A 275 -16.14 -17.37 11.44
N VAL A 276 -15.22 -16.47 11.10
CA VAL A 276 -14.12 -16.75 10.16
C VAL A 276 -13.13 -17.70 10.82
N HIS A 277 -12.72 -17.44 12.06
CA HIS A 277 -11.80 -18.32 12.80
C HIS A 277 -12.32 -19.76 12.93
N ALA A 278 -13.61 -19.92 13.27
CA ALA A 278 -14.24 -21.24 13.42
C ALA A 278 -14.15 -22.13 12.17
N LYS A 279 -13.96 -21.53 10.98
CA LYS A 279 -13.80 -22.26 9.70
C LYS A 279 -12.34 -22.66 9.40
N GLN A 280 -11.37 -22.14 10.17
CA GLN A 280 -9.94 -22.35 9.95
C GLN A 280 -9.13 -22.47 11.28
N PRO A 281 -9.53 -23.33 12.23
CA PRO A 281 -8.81 -23.47 13.51
C PRO A 281 -7.36 -23.94 13.34
N TRP A 282 -7.05 -24.57 12.20
CA TRP A 282 -5.69 -24.96 11.80
C TRP A 282 -4.71 -23.78 11.77
N LEU A 283 -5.21 -22.54 11.63
CA LEU A 283 -4.37 -21.34 11.59
C LEU A 283 -3.60 -21.11 12.90
N ASN A 284 -4.11 -21.61 14.03
CA ASN A 284 -3.43 -21.51 15.33
C ASN A 284 -2.06 -22.18 15.36
N ASN A 285 -1.77 -23.11 14.44
CA ASN A 285 -0.44 -23.74 14.33
C ASN A 285 0.60 -22.82 13.67
N TYR A 286 0.18 -21.66 13.15
CA TYR A 286 1.04 -20.68 12.48
C TYR A 286 1.14 -19.36 13.24
N LEU A 287 0.26 -19.11 14.23
CA LEU A 287 0.15 -17.89 15.02
C LEU A 287 1.10 -17.86 16.22
#